data_AF-A0A6G3S298-F1
#
_entry.id   AF-A0A6G3S298-F1
#
_cell.length_a   1.000
_cell.length_b   1.000
_cell.length_c   1.000
_cell.angle_alpha   90.00
_cell.angle_beta   90.00
_cell.angle_gamma   90.00
#
_symmetry.space_group_name_H-M   'P 1'
#
loop_
_entity.id
_entity.type
_entity.pdbx_description
1 polymer ?
#
loop_
_entity_poly.entity_id
_entity_poly.type
_entity_poly.pdbx_seq_one_letter_code
_entity_poly.pdbx_strand_id
1 'polypeptide(L)'
;MHTTPLHTVTGPLSYEAVRGPALAHEHLVLDLDRKGDGGAVLDAQSHGATVTGELTALREEFDLSLVIELTCRGMGRDPLALAAISRESGVAVVAATGWYYEPFHTPELTDASVTRLTETLVREIEDGFAGTGIRPGVLGEVGSHGDRPSEPETRSLRAAARAAG
;
A
#
# COMPACT_ATOMS: atom_id res chain seq x y z
N MET A 1 -21.47 19.46 -2.63
CA MET A 1 -20.01 19.24 -2.56
C MET A 1 -19.72 17.98 -3.36
N HIS A 2 -18.87 18.03 -4.39
CA HIS A 2 -18.38 16.80 -5.01
C HIS A 2 -17.40 16.17 -4.03
N THR A 3 -17.75 15.00 -3.51
CA THR A 3 -16.88 14.22 -2.64
C THR A 3 -16.01 13.32 -3.52
N THR A 4 -14.70 13.41 -3.36
CA THR A 4 -13.77 12.54 -4.07
C THR A 4 -13.92 11.11 -3.53
N PRO A 5 -14.09 10.09 -4.39
CA PRO A 5 -14.18 8.71 -3.94
C PRO A 5 -12.84 8.22 -3.37
N LEU A 6 -12.89 7.20 -2.52
CA LEU A 6 -11.72 6.42 -2.13
C LEU A 6 -11.24 5.61 -3.34
N HIS A 7 -9.94 5.56 -3.59
CA HIS A 7 -9.37 4.64 -4.58
C HIS A 7 -9.07 3.30 -3.91
N THR A 8 -9.78 2.24 -4.31
CA THR A 8 -9.52 0.88 -3.87
C THR A 8 -8.93 0.06 -5.02
N VAL A 9 -8.38 -1.11 -4.69
CA VAL A 9 -7.84 -2.06 -5.68
C VAL A 9 -8.90 -2.64 -6.63
N THR A 10 -10.19 -2.48 -6.31
CA THR A 10 -11.31 -2.89 -7.15
C THR A 10 -12.04 -1.73 -7.83
N GLY A 11 -11.58 -0.49 -7.62
CA GLY A 11 -12.08 0.73 -8.26
C GLY A 11 -12.45 1.83 -7.27
N PRO A 12 -13.06 2.93 -7.74
CA PRO A 12 -13.54 3.98 -6.86
C PRO A 12 -14.66 3.49 -5.92
N LEU A 13 -14.55 3.83 -4.64
CA LEU A 13 -15.54 3.53 -3.60
C LEU A 13 -16.03 4.83 -2.97
N SER A 14 -17.35 5.01 -2.86
CA SER A 14 -17.88 6.13 -2.07
C SER A 14 -17.53 5.94 -0.59
N TYR A 15 -17.11 7.00 0.11
CA TYR A 15 -16.88 6.93 1.56
C TYR A 15 -18.16 6.52 2.31
N GLU A 16 -19.34 6.79 1.74
CA GLU A 16 -20.63 6.37 2.31
C GLU A 16 -20.83 4.85 2.26
N ALA A 17 -20.10 4.13 1.41
CA ALA A 17 -20.15 2.67 1.36
C ALA A 17 -19.34 2.01 2.49
N VAL A 18 -18.45 2.76 3.17
CA VAL A 18 -17.71 2.27 4.33
C VAL A 18 -18.61 2.42 5.57
N ARG A 19 -19.34 1.36 5.90
CA ARG A 19 -20.38 1.36 6.96
C ARG A 19 -19.94 0.71 8.28
N GLY A 20 -18.86 -0.06 8.28
CA GLY A 20 -18.27 -0.72 9.44
C GLY A 20 -16.81 -0.32 9.68
N PRO A 21 -16.07 -1.08 10.51
CA PRO A 21 -14.70 -0.78 10.84
C PRO A 21 -13.77 -0.69 9.62
N ALA A 22 -12.72 0.11 9.76
CA ALA A 22 -11.61 0.16 8.84
C ALA A 22 -10.31 -0.15 9.59
N LEU A 23 -9.55 -1.13 9.11
CA LEU A 23 -8.19 -1.37 9.60
C LEU A 23 -7.25 -0.43 8.84
N ALA A 24 -6.63 0.50 9.57
CA ALA A 24 -5.92 1.62 8.97
C ALA A 24 -4.46 1.31 8.59
N HIS A 25 -3.94 0.14 8.95
CA HIS A 25 -2.57 -0.27 8.69
C HIS A 25 -2.46 -1.79 8.75
N GLU A 26 -2.43 -2.45 7.59
CA GLU A 26 -2.22 -3.89 7.47
C GLU A 26 -1.27 -4.23 6.31
N HIS A 27 -0.79 -5.48 6.29
CA HIS A 27 -0.07 -6.06 5.16
C HIS A 27 -0.77 -7.34 4.73
N LEU A 28 -1.20 -7.41 3.47
CA LEU A 28 -1.92 -8.57 2.93
C LEU A 28 -1.04 -9.40 1.98
N VAL A 29 -0.07 -8.73 1.36
CA VAL A 29 1.01 -9.33 0.57
C VAL A 29 2.27 -8.56 0.92
N LEU A 30 3.37 -9.25 1.25
CA LEU A 30 4.59 -8.63 1.77
C LEU A 30 5.80 -9.49 1.45
N ASP A 31 6.91 -8.88 1.10
CA ASP A 31 8.22 -9.51 1.05
C ASP A 31 9.29 -8.54 1.54
N LEU A 32 9.72 -8.76 2.80
CA LEU A 32 10.85 -8.09 3.42
C LEU A 32 12.04 -9.04 3.62
N ASP A 33 12.01 -10.23 3.01
CA ASP A 33 13.03 -11.23 3.27
C ASP A 33 14.33 -10.93 2.50
N ARG A 34 15.24 -10.25 3.19
CA ARG A 34 16.61 -10.01 2.70
C ARG A 34 17.57 -11.13 3.05
N LYS A 35 17.20 -12.06 3.94
CA LYS A 35 18.08 -13.11 4.48
C LYS A 35 17.87 -14.46 3.82
N GLY A 36 16.74 -14.66 3.16
CA GLY A 36 16.32 -15.93 2.56
C GLY A 36 15.77 -16.93 3.58
N ASP A 37 15.34 -16.47 4.76
CA ASP A 37 14.78 -17.33 5.81
C ASP A 37 13.24 -17.40 5.82
N GLY A 38 12.59 -16.60 4.97
CA GLY A 38 11.14 -16.54 4.79
C GLY A 38 10.37 -15.89 5.95
N GLY A 39 11.05 -15.36 6.97
CA GLY A 39 10.41 -14.93 8.22
C GLY A 39 9.53 -13.67 8.11
N ALA A 40 9.65 -12.90 7.02
CA ALA A 40 8.92 -11.67 6.79
C ALA A 40 8.28 -11.65 5.39
N VAL A 41 7.61 -12.75 5.03
CA VAL A 41 6.97 -12.96 3.74
C VAL A 41 5.50 -13.34 3.92
N LEU A 42 4.61 -12.60 3.25
CA LEU A 42 3.24 -12.96 2.93
C LEU A 42 3.12 -13.09 1.42
N ASP A 43 3.52 -14.24 0.90
CA ASP A 43 3.43 -14.56 -0.52
C ASP A 43 1.97 -14.77 -0.96
N ALA A 44 1.56 -14.11 -2.05
CA ALA A 44 0.20 -14.15 -2.56
C ALA A 44 -0.25 -15.57 -2.96
N GLN A 45 0.65 -16.40 -3.48
CA GLN A 45 0.29 -17.76 -3.92
C GLN A 45 0.12 -18.70 -2.72
N SER A 46 1.03 -18.63 -1.77
CA SER A 46 1.10 -19.55 -0.64
C SER A 46 0.17 -19.15 0.51
N HIS A 47 -0.05 -17.85 0.70
CA HIS A 47 -0.80 -17.31 1.84
C HIS A 47 -2.11 -16.62 1.46
N GLY A 48 -2.33 -16.30 0.17
CA GLY A 48 -3.49 -15.52 -0.28
C GLY A 48 -4.84 -16.12 0.13
N ALA A 49 -4.97 -17.45 0.11
CA ALA A 49 -6.19 -18.13 0.55
C ALA A 49 -6.44 -17.97 2.06
N THR A 50 -5.40 -18.07 2.88
CA THR A 50 -5.49 -17.84 4.34
C THR A 50 -5.84 -16.39 4.64
N VAL A 51 -5.14 -15.43 4.02
CA VAL A 51 -5.41 -13.99 4.19
C VAL A 51 -6.84 -13.64 3.78
N THR A 52 -7.32 -14.18 2.66
CA THR A 52 -8.70 -13.98 2.20
C THR A 52 -9.72 -14.57 3.19
N GLY A 53 -9.43 -15.76 3.74
CA GLY A 53 -10.26 -16.38 4.77
C GLY A 53 -10.34 -15.55 6.05
N GLU A 54 -9.22 -15.00 6.52
CA GLU A 54 -9.17 -14.12 7.69
C GLU A 54 -9.99 -12.83 7.47
N LEU A 55 -9.84 -12.17 6.31
CA LEU A 55 -10.66 -11.00 5.98
C LEU A 55 -12.15 -11.33 5.87
N THR A 56 -12.49 -12.50 5.35
CA THR A 56 -13.88 -12.98 5.26
C THR A 56 -14.47 -13.16 6.65
N ALA A 57 -13.74 -13.82 7.56
CA ALA A 57 -14.15 -13.98 8.95
C ALA A 57 -14.32 -12.63 9.66
N LEU A 58 -13.37 -11.70 9.48
CA LEU A 58 -13.47 -10.36 10.07
C LEU A 58 -14.67 -9.56 9.54
N ARG A 59 -14.98 -9.69 8.24
CA ARG A 59 -16.17 -9.08 7.65
C ARG A 59 -17.45 -9.66 8.25
N GLU A 60 -17.53 -10.98 8.39
CA GLU A 60 -18.74 -11.66 8.86
C GLU A 60 -18.98 -11.51 10.36
N GLU A 61 -17.92 -11.46 11.16
CA GLU A 61 -18.02 -11.36 12.62
C GLU A 61 -18.07 -9.92 13.12
N PHE A 62 -17.37 -8.99 12.44
CA PHE A 62 -17.18 -7.61 12.92
C PHE A 62 -17.62 -6.54 11.91
N ASP A 63 -18.30 -6.92 10.82
CA ASP A 63 -18.72 -6.01 9.74
C ASP A 63 -17.54 -5.21 9.15
N LEU A 64 -16.33 -5.78 9.17
CA LEU A 64 -15.13 -5.14 8.61
C LEU A 64 -15.41 -4.70 7.17
N SER A 65 -15.25 -3.41 6.93
CA SER A 65 -15.62 -2.78 5.66
C SER A 65 -14.43 -2.46 4.78
N LEU A 66 -13.29 -2.09 5.38
CA LEU A 66 -12.15 -1.60 4.64
C LEU A 66 -10.83 -1.95 5.33
N VAL A 67 -9.81 -2.23 4.52
CA VAL A 67 -8.41 -2.37 4.95
C VAL A 67 -7.54 -1.40 4.15
N ILE A 68 -6.65 -0.69 4.84
CA ILE A 68 -5.56 0.06 4.22
C ILE A 68 -4.31 -0.82 4.26
N GLU A 69 -3.89 -1.24 3.08
CA GLU A 69 -2.73 -2.11 2.86
C GLU A 69 -1.50 -1.25 2.56
N LEU A 70 -0.52 -1.29 3.47
CA LEU A 70 0.62 -0.36 3.46
C LEU A 70 1.91 -0.93 2.85
N THR A 71 1.84 -2.09 2.20
CA THR A 71 3.00 -2.63 1.48
C THR A 71 3.32 -1.75 0.28
N CYS A 72 4.39 -0.97 0.41
CA CYS A 72 4.77 0.05 -0.56
C CYS A 72 5.98 -0.40 -1.41
N ARG A 73 6.67 0.56 -2.05
CA ARG A 73 7.82 0.24 -2.91
C ARG A 73 8.95 -0.35 -2.07
N GLY A 74 9.51 -1.46 -2.56
CA GLY A 74 10.58 -2.18 -1.89
C GLY A 74 10.14 -3.24 -0.89
N MET A 75 8.82 -3.36 -0.65
CA MET A 75 8.24 -4.31 0.30
C MET A 75 7.50 -5.49 -0.38
N GLY A 76 7.61 -5.67 -1.69
CA GLY A 76 6.98 -6.81 -2.38
C GLY A 76 5.49 -6.65 -2.71
N ARG A 77 4.99 -5.42 -2.81
CA ARG A 77 3.57 -5.14 -3.16
C ARG A 77 3.11 -5.88 -4.42
N ASP A 78 1.87 -6.38 -4.40
CA ASP A 78 1.21 -7.00 -5.56
C ASP A 78 -0.25 -6.51 -5.70
N PRO A 79 -0.49 -5.43 -6.45
CA PRO A 79 -1.84 -4.87 -6.60
C PRO A 79 -2.87 -5.84 -7.20
N LEU A 80 -2.44 -6.78 -8.04
CA LEU A 80 -3.34 -7.74 -8.67
C LEU A 80 -3.78 -8.80 -7.66
N ALA A 81 -2.86 -9.29 -6.83
CA ALA A 81 -3.19 -10.17 -5.72
C ALA A 81 -4.12 -9.47 -4.70
N LEU A 82 -3.86 -8.21 -4.37
CA LEU A 82 -4.74 -7.42 -3.50
C LEU A 82 -6.15 -7.30 -4.09
N ALA A 83 -6.27 -7.10 -5.41
CA ALA A 83 -7.57 -7.06 -6.07
C ALA A 83 -8.31 -8.41 -6.02
N ALA A 84 -7.61 -9.54 -6.12
CA ALA A 84 -8.19 -10.87 -5.94
C ALA A 84 -8.68 -11.05 -4.49
N ILE A 85 -7.83 -10.79 -3.49
CA ILE A 85 -8.16 -10.86 -2.06
C ILE A 85 -9.38 -9.99 -1.74
N SER A 86 -9.43 -8.75 -2.23
CA SER A 86 -10.56 -7.84 -2.01
C SER A 86 -11.87 -8.35 -2.60
N ARG A 87 -11.84 -8.91 -3.82
CA ARG A 87 -13.03 -9.47 -4.48
C ARG A 87 -13.54 -10.71 -3.76
N GLU A 88 -12.65 -11.60 -3.35
CA GLU A 88 -12.99 -12.89 -2.76
C GLU A 88 -13.47 -12.74 -1.31
N SER A 89 -12.80 -11.90 -0.51
CA SER A 89 -13.21 -11.62 0.88
C SER A 89 -14.43 -10.70 0.97
N GLY A 90 -14.70 -9.92 -0.07
CA GLY A 90 -15.70 -8.85 -0.06
C GLY A 90 -15.36 -7.67 0.87
N VAL A 91 -14.10 -7.55 1.30
CA VAL A 91 -13.58 -6.39 2.05
C VAL A 91 -12.92 -5.42 1.07
N ALA A 92 -13.23 -4.12 1.19
CA ALA A 92 -12.57 -3.12 0.36
C ALA A 92 -11.10 -2.96 0.75
N VAL A 93 -10.18 -2.95 -0.22
CA VAL A 93 -8.75 -2.80 0.06
C VAL A 93 -8.22 -1.53 -0.63
N VAL A 94 -7.60 -0.64 0.15
CA VAL A 94 -6.87 0.53 -0.33
C VAL A 94 -5.40 0.20 -0.36
N ALA A 95 -4.79 0.13 -1.54
CA ALA A 95 -3.36 -0.09 -1.68
C ALA A 95 -2.58 1.22 -1.54
N ALA A 96 -1.38 1.13 -0.99
CA ALA A 96 -0.52 2.27 -0.77
C ALA A 96 0.58 2.45 -1.83
N THR A 97 1.12 3.66 -1.89
CA THR A 97 2.36 4.00 -2.60
C THR A 97 3.27 4.82 -1.70
N GLY A 98 4.56 4.85 -2.00
CA GLY A 98 5.58 5.43 -1.13
C GLY A 98 6.80 4.53 -1.09
N TRP A 99 7.76 4.90 -0.26
CA TRP A 99 8.92 4.07 0.05
C TRP A 99 9.01 3.88 1.55
N TYR A 100 9.36 2.66 1.95
CA TYR A 100 9.60 2.31 3.33
C TYR A 100 10.92 2.94 3.84
N TYR A 101 11.48 2.47 4.94
CA TYR A 101 12.74 2.99 5.48
C TYR A 101 13.97 2.43 4.74
N GLU A 102 15.15 3.00 5.02
CA GLU A 102 16.33 2.90 4.15
C GLU A 102 16.75 1.49 3.70
N PRO A 103 16.75 0.44 4.55
CA PRO A 103 17.17 -0.91 4.17
C PRO A 103 16.29 -1.55 3.08
N PHE A 104 15.09 -1.02 2.86
CA PHE A 104 14.15 -1.53 1.87
C PHE A 104 13.99 -0.61 0.66
N HIS A 105 14.70 0.52 0.62
CA HIS A 105 14.66 1.41 -0.52
C HIS A 105 15.03 0.69 -1.83
N THR A 106 14.28 1.02 -2.88
CA THR A 106 14.56 0.58 -4.24
C THR A 106 15.72 1.39 -4.84
N PRO A 107 16.46 0.87 -5.84
CA PRO A 107 17.60 1.57 -6.44
C PRO A 107 17.27 2.96 -7.03
N GLU A 108 15.99 3.22 -7.35
CA GLU A 108 15.53 4.52 -7.83
C GLU A 108 15.65 5.64 -6.78
N LEU A 109 15.83 5.33 -5.50
CA LEU A 109 16.10 6.31 -4.44
C LEU A 109 17.57 6.73 -4.38
N THR A 110 18.47 5.94 -4.98
CA THR A 110 19.90 6.26 -5.06
C THR A 110 20.09 7.50 -5.94
N ASP A 111 20.70 8.54 -5.37
CA ASP A 111 21.00 9.84 -6.01
C ASP A 111 19.80 10.61 -6.62
N ALA A 112 18.57 10.13 -6.43
CA ALA A 112 17.39 10.82 -6.93
C ALA A 112 17.08 12.09 -6.12
N SER A 113 16.75 13.16 -6.84
CA SER A 113 16.30 14.41 -6.21
C SER A 113 14.88 14.25 -5.64
N VAL A 114 14.55 15.06 -4.63
CA VAL A 114 13.18 15.11 -4.06
C VAL A 114 12.14 15.38 -5.16
N THR A 115 12.44 16.25 -6.13
CA THR A 115 11.54 16.54 -7.26
C THR A 115 11.29 15.28 -8.10
N ARG A 116 12.34 14.52 -8.43
CA ARG A 116 12.20 13.30 -9.22
C ARG A 116 11.40 12.21 -8.50
N LEU A 117 11.59 12.10 -7.19
CA LEU A 117 10.83 11.19 -6.34
C LEU A 117 9.35 11.62 -6.26
N THR A 118 9.10 12.93 -6.14
CA THR A 118 7.73 13.49 -6.15
C THR A 118 7.02 13.14 -7.45
N GLU A 119 7.65 13.38 -8.61
CA GLU A 119 7.10 13.02 -9.93
C GLU A 119 6.81 11.52 -10.07
N THR A 120 7.56 10.67 -9.35
CA THR A 120 7.35 9.23 -9.37
C THR A 120 6.11 8.83 -8.59
N LEU A 121 5.89 9.43 -7.42
CA LEU A 121 4.66 9.22 -6.65
C LEU A 121 3.44 9.80 -7.37
N VAL A 122 3.54 11.03 -7.89
CA VAL A 122 2.45 11.69 -8.63
C VAL A 122 2.03 10.86 -9.84
N ARG A 123 2.98 10.41 -10.67
CA ARG A 123 2.66 9.52 -11.80
C ARG A 123 1.95 8.24 -11.35
N GLU A 124 2.36 7.62 -10.26
CA GLU A 124 1.69 6.40 -9.80
C GLU A 124 0.28 6.67 -9.26
N ILE A 125 0.05 7.81 -8.62
CA ILE A 125 -1.28 8.27 -8.21
C ILE A 125 -2.17 8.55 -9.45
N GLU A 126 -1.60 9.22 -10.45
CA GLU A 126 -2.30 9.70 -11.66
C GLU A 126 -2.45 8.68 -12.78
N ASP A 127 -1.59 7.67 -12.86
CA ASP A 127 -1.60 6.66 -13.91
C ASP A 127 -1.89 5.26 -13.36
N GLY A 128 -1.72 5.06 -12.04
CA GLY A 128 -1.83 3.79 -11.35
C GLY A 128 -0.51 3.00 -11.32
N PHE A 129 -0.57 1.82 -10.70
CA PHE A 129 0.51 0.84 -10.74
C PHE A 129 0.65 0.31 -12.17
N ALA A 130 1.85 0.43 -12.73
CA ALA A 130 2.11 0.16 -14.14
C ALA A 130 1.57 -1.22 -14.57
N GLY A 131 0.73 -1.22 -15.62
CA GLY A 131 0.19 -2.45 -16.22
C GLY A 131 -1.02 -3.09 -15.52
N THR A 132 -1.49 -2.55 -14.38
CA THR A 132 -2.61 -3.15 -13.64
C THR A 132 -3.93 -2.39 -13.78
N GLY A 133 -3.88 -1.10 -14.11
CA GLY A 133 -5.04 -0.20 -14.09
C GLY A 133 -5.54 0.14 -12.68
N ILE A 134 -4.84 -0.31 -11.64
CA ILE A 134 -5.16 -0.06 -10.22
C ILE A 134 -4.38 1.15 -9.74
N ARG A 135 -5.03 2.05 -9.00
CA ARG A 135 -4.40 3.25 -8.42
C ARG A 135 -4.21 3.09 -6.92
N PRO A 136 -3.13 3.62 -6.34
CA PRO A 136 -3.03 3.74 -4.89
C PRO A 136 -4.11 4.70 -4.37
N GLY A 137 -4.59 4.46 -3.15
CA GLY A 137 -5.49 5.38 -2.45
C GLY A 137 -4.85 6.09 -1.26
N VAL A 138 -3.59 5.77 -0.94
CA VAL A 138 -2.85 6.41 0.16
C VAL A 138 -1.36 6.51 -0.16
N LEU A 139 -0.73 7.59 0.30
CA LEU A 139 0.72 7.71 0.40
C LEU A 139 1.17 7.07 1.72
N GLY A 140 1.65 5.83 1.67
CA GLY A 140 2.07 5.05 2.83
C GLY A 140 2.65 3.67 2.46
N GLU A 141 3.19 2.93 3.42
CA GLU A 141 3.85 3.56 4.57
C GLU A 141 5.11 4.30 4.08
N VAL A 142 5.29 5.55 4.51
CA VAL A 142 6.51 6.31 4.21
C VAL A 142 7.41 6.19 5.43
N GLY A 143 8.40 5.32 5.33
CA GLY A 143 9.17 4.85 6.48
C GLY A 143 10.34 5.74 6.85
N SER A 144 10.68 5.73 8.14
CA SER A 144 11.95 6.24 8.66
C SER A 144 12.34 5.42 9.89
N HIS A 145 13.63 5.38 10.22
CA HIS A 145 14.10 4.60 11.36
C HIS A 145 15.01 5.42 12.30
N GLY A 146 14.94 5.09 13.61
CA GLY A 146 15.67 5.79 14.67
C GLY A 146 15.09 7.17 15.01
N ASP A 147 15.83 7.93 15.82
CA ASP A 147 15.39 9.25 16.31
C ASP A 147 15.36 10.33 15.21
N ARG A 148 16.13 10.13 14.13
CA ARG A 148 16.22 11.06 13.01
C ARG A 148 16.28 10.26 11.71
N PRO A 149 15.47 10.63 10.69
CA PRO A 149 15.54 9.97 9.40
C PRO A 149 16.92 10.20 8.78
N SER A 150 17.42 9.17 8.10
CA SER A 150 18.61 9.32 7.28
C SER A 150 18.37 10.32 6.13
N GLU A 151 19.44 10.64 5.40
CA GLU A 151 19.33 11.52 4.23
C GLU A 151 18.35 10.97 3.16
N PRO A 152 18.44 9.70 2.72
CA PRO A 152 17.50 9.15 1.73
C PRO A 152 16.07 9.03 2.27
N GLU A 153 15.88 8.71 3.55
CA GLU A 153 14.55 8.70 4.20
C GLU A 153 13.95 10.11 4.23
N THR A 154 14.77 11.12 4.54
CA THR A 154 14.36 12.53 4.50
C THR A 154 13.93 12.94 3.08
N ARG A 155 14.61 12.47 2.04
CA ARG A 155 14.20 12.71 0.65
C ARG A 155 12.85 12.06 0.35
N SER A 156 12.65 10.80 0.75
CA SER A 156 11.40 10.06 0.60
C SER A 156 10.23 10.78 1.28
N LEU A 157 10.39 11.14 2.57
CA LEU A 157 9.40 11.87 3.36
C LEU A 157 9.01 13.21 2.71
N ARG A 158 10.00 13.98 2.24
CA ARG A 158 9.74 15.26 1.55
C ARG A 158 9.03 15.06 0.21
N ALA A 159 9.36 14.00 -0.53
CA ALA A 159 8.72 13.70 -1.80
C ALA A 159 7.25 13.31 -1.59
N ALA A 160 6.97 12.46 -0.60
CA ALA A 160 5.60 12.10 -0.23
C ALA A 160 4.79 13.33 0.21
N ALA A 161 5.36 14.20 1.05
CA ALA A 161 4.72 15.45 1.46
C ALA A 161 4.39 16.37 0.28
N ARG A 162 5.27 16.45 -0.73
CA ARG A 162 5.02 17.23 -1.96
C ARG A 162 3.98 16.59 -2.87
N ALA A 163 3.91 15.27 -2.92
CA ALA A 163 2.91 14.56 -3.72
C ALA A 163 1.50 14.61 -3.10
N ALA A 164 1.40 14.86 -1.78
CA ALA A 164 0.14 14.96 -1.06
C ALA A 164 -0.54 16.35 -1.14
N GLY A 165 0.19 17.39 -1.57
CA GLY A 165 -0.29 18.78 -1.61
C GLY A 165 -0.77 19.19 -2.99
#